data_AF-A0A3A9FZQ7-F1
#
_entry.id   AF-A0A3A9FZQ7-F1
#
_cell.length_a   1.000
_cell.length_b   1.000
_cell.length_c   1.000
_cell.angle_alpha   90.00
_cell.angle_beta   90.00
_cell.angle_gamma   90.00
#
_symmetry.space_group_name_H-M   'P 1'
#
loop_
_entity.id
_entity.type
_entity.pdbx_description
1 polymer ?
#
loop_
_entity_poly.entity_id
_entity_poly.type
_entity_poly.pdbx_seq_one_letter_code
_entity_poly.pdbx_strand_id
1 'polypeptide(L)'
;MRFGEYLYAKAVTLCFLGIGTLFLDIFLAFAEVPFAFLFVLNAAAGVLVVLWLVADFLIENSRLQKLERVMNELPEKYLLGEVIPKPVQPVEYRYYEIMKTVSQAAIEVAEQATREKEDYCDYVECWIHEMRTPLTACSLILDRAKGVVECKEDLDKAEEVSQKLKQELKRAENLTESILYYARIRRAGNETQIRQVRAAELIREALWSQMELLTAAGICAEVDGDFDMYTDGRTVCFILKQLLINCAKYCPGCQICICAGNGKITVEDNGIGIPSHELRRVTQRGYTGSNGKRLGGSTGMGLYIVKELCSRMDIGLEIASEEGSYTRVVLNFEGEEESGA
;
A
#
# COMPACT_ATOMS: atom_id res chain seq x y z
N MET A 1 -3.73 36.56 20.16
CA MET A 1 -5.02 36.72 20.89
C MET A 1 -5.34 38.19 21.06
N ARG A 2 -6.61 38.62 20.94
CA ARG A 2 -6.99 40.02 21.21
C ARG A 2 -7.18 40.22 22.73
N PHE A 3 -6.76 41.37 23.26
CA PHE A 3 -6.84 41.65 24.71
C PHE A 3 -8.28 41.55 25.27
N GLY A 4 -9.29 41.85 24.45
CA GLY A 4 -10.70 41.72 24.85
C GLY A 4 -11.15 40.27 25.05
N GLU A 5 -10.63 39.31 24.28
CA GLU A 5 -10.95 37.87 24.43
C GLU A 5 -10.35 37.32 25.72
N TYR A 6 -9.13 37.77 26.06
CA TYR A 6 -8.46 37.43 27.32
C TYR A 6 -9.22 37.95 28.53
N LEU A 7 -9.65 39.23 28.51
CA LEU A 7 -10.45 39.81 29.59
C LEU A 7 -11.77 39.06 29.78
N TYR A 8 -12.42 38.65 28.69
CA TYR A 8 -13.64 37.86 28.76
C TYR A 8 -13.40 36.49 29.41
N ALA A 9 -12.29 35.82 29.07
CA ALA A 9 -11.91 34.54 29.70
C ALA A 9 -11.66 34.67 31.22
N LYS A 10 -11.23 35.84 31.70
CA LYS A 10 -11.00 36.13 33.14
C LYS A 10 -12.19 36.82 33.81
N ALA A 11 -13.31 37.05 33.13
CA ALA A 11 -14.44 37.81 33.67
C ALA A 11 -14.97 37.21 34.97
N VAL A 12 -15.13 35.89 35.04
CA VAL A 12 -15.61 35.20 36.26
C VAL A 12 -14.65 35.39 37.43
N THR A 13 -13.34 35.26 37.21
CA THR A 13 -12.33 35.49 38.25
C THR A 13 -12.31 36.94 38.73
N LEU A 14 -12.50 37.90 37.82
CA LEU A 14 -12.56 39.33 38.15
C LEU A 14 -13.83 39.67 38.93
N CYS A 15 -14.98 39.09 38.56
CA CYS A 15 -16.22 39.24 39.33
C CYS A 15 -16.09 38.67 40.75
N PHE A 16 -15.48 37.48 40.90
CA PHE A 16 -15.26 36.89 42.22
C PHE A 16 -14.34 37.75 43.09
N LEU A 17 -13.26 38.26 42.51
CA LEU A 17 -12.31 39.13 43.21
C LEU A 17 -12.96 40.46 43.62
N GLY A 18 -13.79 41.04 42.76
CA GLY A 18 -14.57 42.25 43.06
C GLY A 18 -15.64 42.04 44.15
N ILE A 19 -16.33 40.90 44.15
CA ILE A 19 -17.27 40.55 45.25
C ILE A 19 -16.49 40.39 46.57
N GLY A 20 -15.30 39.78 46.52
CA GLY A 20 -14.43 39.61 47.68
C GLY A 20 -13.94 40.94 48.27
N THR A 21 -13.52 41.89 47.44
CA THR A 21 -13.13 43.23 47.91
C THR A 21 -14.31 43.99 48.50
N LEU A 22 -15.49 43.91 47.89
CA LEU A 22 -16.71 44.52 48.44
C LEU A 22 -17.10 43.94 49.80
N PHE A 23 -16.99 42.63 49.98
CA PHE A 23 -17.27 41.99 51.27
C PHE A 23 -16.26 42.42 52.35
N LEU A 24 -14.97 42.51 51.98
CA LEU A 24 -13.91 43.00 52.87
C LEU A 24 -14.15 44.47 53.28
N ASP A 25 -14.55 45.31 52.32
CA ASP A 25 -14.88 46.72 52.57
C ASP A 25 -16.04 46.86 53.54
N ILE A 26 -17.10 46.06 53.38
CA ILE A 26 -18.25 46.06 54.31
C ILE A 26 -17.78 45.66 55.71
N PHE A 27 -16.98 44.59 55.83
CA PHE A 27 -16.47 44.13 57.12
C PHE A 27 -15.58 45.17 57.82
N LEU A 28 -14.65 45.79 57.08
CA LEU A 28 -13.76 46.82 57.63
C LEU A 28 -14.51 48.11 57.97
N ALA A 29 -15.57 48.44 57.24
CA ALA A 29 -16.45 49.55 57.57
C ALA A 29 -17.19 49.31 58.90
N PHE A 30 -17.64 48.07 59.17
CA PHE A 30 -18.19 47.69 60.48
C PHE A 30 -17.17 47.79 61.63
N ALA A 31 -15.88 47.66 61.33
CA ALA A 31 -14.79 47.83 62.30
C ALA A 31 -14.33 49.30 62.48
N GLU A 32 -15.09 50.26 61.96
CA GLU A 32 -14.83 51.71 62.05
C GLU A 32 -13.49 52.16 61.45
N VAL A 33 -12.98 51.43 60.45
CA VAL A 33 -11.74 51.80 59.74
C VAL A 33 -11.95 53.07 58.90
N PRO A 34 -11.02 54.06 58.92
CA PRO A 34 -11.16 55.28 58.14
C PRO A 34 -11.29 55.04 56.62
N PHE A 35 -12.18 55.80 55.96
CA PHE A 35 -12.40 55.70 54.51
C PHE A 35 -11.12 55.88 53.67
N ALA A 36 -10.23 56.77 54.10
CA ALA A 36 -8.94 56.99 53.43
C ALA A 36 -8.08 55.71 53.37
N PHE A 37 -8.15 54.87 54.41
CA PHE A 37 -7.43 53.60 54.45
C PHE A 37 -8.05 52.57 53.48
N LEU A 38 -9.38 52.47 53.44
CA LEU A 38 -10.10 51.61 52.50
C LEU A 38 -9.80 51.97 51.05
N PHE A 39 -9.73 53.26 50.72
CA PHE A 39 -9.40 53.72 49.38
C PHE A 39 -7.97 53.32 48.96
N VAL A 40 -6.98 53.52 49.85
CA VAL A 40 -5.58 53.13 49.59
C VAL A 40 -5.46 51.61 49.44
N LEU A 41 -6.15 50.83 50.27
CA LEU A 41 -6.17 49.37 50.20
C LEU A 41 -6.74 48.87 48.87
N ASN A 42 -7.89 49.40 48.44
CA ASN A 42 -8.52 49.05 47.17
C ASN A 42 -7.67 49.49 45.96
N ALA A 43 -7.06 50.66 46.03
CA ALA A 43 -6.13 51.12 44.99
C ALA A 43 -4.92 50.19 44.86
N ALA A 44 -4.32 49.77 45.98
CA ALA A 44 -3.22 48.82 45.99
C ALA A 44 -3.63 47.44 45.45
N ALA A 45 -4.80 46.93 45.86
CA ALA A 45 -5.36 45.68 45.34
C ALA A 45 -5.62 45.76 43.82
N GLY A 46 -6.19 46.87 43.34
CA GLY A 46 -6.42 47.12 41.92
C GLY A 46 -5.13 47.12 41.10
N VAL A 47 -4.07 47.77 41.61
CA VAL A 47 -2.75 47.75 40.96
C VAL A 47 -2.19 46.33 40.87
N LEU A 48 -2.30 45.53 41.94
CA LEU A 48 -1.85 44.13 41.93
C LEU A 48 -2.62 43.28 40.90
N VAL A 49 -3.93 43.46 40.78
CA VAL A 49 -4.76 42.75 39.80
C VAL A 49 -4.37 43.15 38.37
N VAL A 50 -4.14 44.43 38.11
CA VAL A 50 -3.71 44.91 36.79
C VAL A 50 -2.33 44.34 36.44
N LEU A 51 -1.37 44.36 37.37
CA LEU A 51 -0.04 43.77 37.17
C LEU A 51 -0.13 42.27 36.88
N TRP A 52 -0.99 41.53 37.61
CA TRP A 52 -1.23 40.12 37.39
C TRP A 52 -1.84 39.85 36.00
N LEU A 53 -2.88 40.59 35.59
CA LEU A 53 -3.50 40.45 34.27
C LEU A 53 -2.52 40.73 33.14
N VAL A 54 -1.70 41.77 33.26
CA VAL A 54 -0.68 42.10 32.25
C VAL A 54 0.37 40.99 32.16
N ALA A 55 0.88 40.52 33.30
CA ALA A 55 1.87 39.44 33.33
C ALA A 55 1.32 38.14 32.73
N ASP A 56 0.11 37.73 33.13
CA ASP A 56 -0.55 36.51 32.65
C ASP A 56 -0.88 36.61 31.15
N PHE A 57 -1.38 37.75 30.68
CA PHE A 57 -1.60 38.00 29.24
C PHE A 57 -0.32 37.89 28.41
N LEU A 58 0.79 38.47 28.88
CA LEU A 58 2.08 38.41 28.16
C LEU A 58 2.59 36.97 28.06
N ILE A 59 2.48 36.19 29.14
CA ILE A 59 2.90 34.79 29.17
C ILE A 59 2.03 33.94 28.24
N GLU A 60 0.70 34.06 28.34
CA GLU A 60 -0.24 33.29 27.53
C GLU A 60 -0.11 33.64 26.05
N ASN A 61 -0.01 34.93 25.71
CA ASN A 61 0.20 35.35 24.33
C ASN A 61 1.54 34.86 23.77
N SER A 62 2.61 34.85 24.58
CA SER A 62 3.90 34.26 24.17
C SER A 62 3.80 32.76 23.92
N ARG A 63 3.04 32.01 24.73
CA ARG A 63 2.81 30.56 24.53
C ARG A 63 2.03 30.30 23.25
N LEU A 64 0.95 31.04 23.00
CA LEU A 64 0.15 30.91 21.77
C LEU A 64 0.98 31.22 20.52
N GLN A 65 1.79 32.27 20.54
CA GLN A 65 2.69 32.59 19.43
C GLN A 65 3.72 31.49 19.17
N LYS A 66 4.23 30.82 20.21
CA LYS A 66 5.13 29.66 20.04
C LYS A 66 4.41 28.50 19.37
N LEU A 67 3.18 28.19 19.77
CA LEU A 67 2.37 27.13 19.16
C LEU A 67 2.05 27.44 17.69
N GLU A 68 1.64 28.67 17.38
CA GLU A 68 1.41 29.12 16.00
C GLU A 68 2.67 29.02 15.15
N ARG A 69 3.83 29.40 15.71
CA ARG A 69 5.12 29.29 15.02
C ARG A 69 5.45 27.83 14.71
N VAL A 70 5.37 26.94 15.70
CA VAL A 70 5.60 25.50 15.51
C VAL A 70 4.68 24.96 14.42
N MET A 71 3.38 25.24 14.47
CA MET A 71 2.42 24.82 13.46
C MET A 71 2.73 25.34 12.04
N ASN A 72 3.24 26.56 11.92
CA ASN A 72 3.55 27.18 10.62
C ASN A 72 4.92 26.75 10.05
N GLU A 73 5.90 26.43 10.91
CA GLU A 73 7.25 26.01 10.51
C GLU A 73 7.31 24.50 10.21
N LEU A 74 6.36 23.71 10.73
CA LEU A 74 6.30 22.28 10.47
C LEU A 74 5.91 22.00 9.01
N PRO A 75 6.75 21.27 8.25
CA PRO A 75 6.42 20.90 6.87
C PRO A 75 5.21 19.97 6.82
N GLU A 76 5.14 19.04 7.77
CA GLU A 76 4.09 18.03 7.86
C GLU A 76 3.27 18.23 9.14
N LYS A 77 2.04 18.73 8.97
CA LYS A 77 1.18 19.15 10.08
C LYS A 77 0.74 17.98 10.97
N TYR A 78 0.72 16.76 10.45
CA TYR A 78 0.35 15.57 11.21
C TYR A 78 1.39 15.18 12.28
N LEU A 79 2.59 15.77 12.27
CA LEU A 79 3.62 15.57 13.32
C LEU A 79 3.42 16.46 14.55
N LEU A 80 2.43 17.36 14.51
CA LEU A 80 2.24 18.39 15.52
C LEU A 80 2.07 17.81 16.94
N GLY A 81 1.40 16.67 17.08
CA GLY A 81 1.17 16.01 18.38
C GLY A 81 2.45 15.51 19.06
N GLU A 82 3.54 15.29 18.32
CA GLU A 82 4.83 14.86 18.86
C GLU A 82 5.76 16.03 19.20
N VAL A 83 5.54 17.22 18.62
CA VAL A 83 6.40 18.40 18.80
C VAL A 83 5.85 19.37 19.85
N ILE A 84 4.53 19.39 20.08
CA ILE A 84 3.90 20.29 21.05
C ILE A 84 4.37 19.97 22.49
N PRO A 85 4.73 20.99 23.30
CA PRO A 85 5.10 20.79 24.69
C PRO A 85 3.94 20.25 25.54
N LYS A 86 4.24 19.36 26.49
CA LYS A 86 3.24 18.82 27.42
C LYS A 86 2.65 19.93 28.30
N PRO A 87 1.32 20.13 28.28
CA PRO A 87 0.67 21.12 29.13
C PRO A 87 0.61 20.64 30.59
N VAL A 88 0.41 21.60 31.51
CA VAL A 88 0.35 21.34 32.96
C VAL A 88 -1.09 21.29 33.45
N GLN A 89 -2.02 22.00 32.80
CA GLN A 89 -3.41 22.05 33.25
C GLN A 89 -4.17 20.75 32.89
N PRO A 90 -5.05 20.24 33.78
CA PRO A 90 -5.74 18.96 33.54
C PRO A 90 -6.58 18.92 32.25
N VAL A 91 -7.26 20.01 31.92
CA VAL A 91 -8.10 20.10 30.70
C VAL A 91 -7.25 20.17 29.45
N GLU A 92 -6.21 21.02 29.45
CA GLU A 92 -5.24 21.11 28.35
C GLU A 92 -4.54 19.76 28.12
N TYR A 93 -4.25 19.02 29.19
CA TYR A 93 -3.65 17.69 29.11
C TYR A 93 -4.54 16.69 28.37
N ARG A 94 -5.86 16.74 28.59
CA ARG A 94 -6.80 15.90 27.83
C ARG A 94 -6.86 16.25 26.36
N TYR A 95 -6.87 17.54 26.02
CA TYR A 95 -6.79 17.97 24.62
C TYR A 95 -5.46 17.55 23.97
N TYR A 96 -4.35 17.64 24.72
CA TYR A 96 -3.05 17.17 24.26
C TYR A 96 -3.05 15.66 23.98
N GLU A 97 -3.62 14.82 24.85
CA GLU A 97 -3.74 13.37 24.62
C GLU A 97 -4.54 13.08 23.33
N ILE A 98 -5.70 13.72 23.15
CA ILE A 98 -6.52 13.53 21.95
C ILE A 98 -5.76 13.95 20.69
N MET A 99 -5.14 15.13 20.71
CA MET A 99 -4.34 15.62 19.58
C MET A 99 -3.19 14.67 19.27
N LYS A 100 -2.54 14.12 20.29
CA LYS A 100 -1.46 13.14 20.13
C LYS A 100 -1.96 11.87 19.46
N THR A 101 -3.09 11.30 19.90
CA THR A 101 -3.67 10.11 19.26
C THR A 101 -4.04 10.37 17.79
N VAL A 102 -4.64 11.53 17.48
CA VAL A 102 -4.97 11.92 16.10
C VAL A 102 -3.71 12.08 15.25
N SER A 103 -2.67 12.71 15.81
CA SER A 103 -1.36 12.88 15.17
C SER A 103 -0.72 11.52 14.86
N GLN A 104 -0.75 10.57 15.79
CA GLN A 104 -0.22 9.22 15.59
C GLN A 104 -0.97 8.46 14.49
N ALA A 105 -2.30 8.46 14.51
CA ALA A 105 -3.09 7.84 13.45
C ALA A 105 -2.82 8.49 12.07
N ALA A 106 -2.64 9.81 12.03
CA ALA A 106 -2.30 10.52 10.81
C ALA A 106 -0.88 10.20 10.31
N ILE A 107 0.10 10.02 11.21
CA ILE A 107 1.45 9.53 10.87
C ILE A 107 1.36 8.16 10.23
N GLU A 108 0.61 7.21 10.83
CA GLU A 108 0.45 5.86 10.28
C GLU A 108 -0.12 5.87 8.86
N VAL A 109 -1.17 6.65 8.62
CA VAL A 109 -1.77 6.80 7.28
C VAL A 109 -0.79 7.44 6.29
N ALA A 110 -0.06 8.47 6.71
CA ALA A 110 0.92 9.15 5.86
C ALA A 110 2.12 8.25 5.51
N GLU A 111 2.62 7.49 6.49
CA GLU A 111 3.67 6.50 6.27
C GLU A 111 3.19 5.40 5.33
N GLN A 112 1.99 4.88 5.51
CA GLN A 112 1.43 3.86 4.63
C GLN A 112 1.31 4.40 3.19
N ALA A 113 0.75 5.59 3.00
CA ALA A 113 0.64 6.20 1.68
C ALA A 113 2.01 6.43 1.01
N THR A 114 3.02 6.80 1.80
CA THR A 114 4.40 6.97 1.32
C THR A 114 5.01 5.64 0.91
N ARG A 115 4.89 4.61 1.74
CA ARG A 115 5.38 3.25 1.44
C ARG A 115 4.73 2.71 0.16
N GLU A 116 3.41 2.80 0.03
CA GLU A 116 2.76 2.31 -1.18
C GLU A 116 3.17 3.09 -2.45
N LYS A 117 3.48 4.39 -2.31
CA LYS A 117 4.02 5.20 -3.41
C LYS A 117 5.42 4.71 -3.82
N GLU A 118 6.31 4.54 -2.85
CA GLU A 118 7.65 3.98 -3.08
C GLU A 118 7.55 2.60 -3.74
N ASP A 119 6.65 1.75 -3.25
CA ASP A 119 6.41 0.42 -3.76
C ASP A 119 6.02 0.39 -5.24
N TYR A 120 5.27 1.40 -5.67
CA TYR A 120 4.89 1.55 -7.07
C TYR A 120 6.00 2.13 -7.93
N CYS A 121 6.75 3.12 -7.43
CA CYS A 121 7.91 3.65 -8.14
C CYS A 121 8.94 2.54 -8.43
N ASP A 122 9.29 1.76 -7.41
CA ASP A 122 10.22 0.64 -7.53
C ASP A 122 9.73 -0.43 -8.53
N TYR A 123 8.42 -0.71 -8.53
CA TYR A 123 7.85 -1.65 -9.49
C TYR A 123 7.89 -1.11 -10.92
N VAL A 124 7.57 0.17 -11.11
CA VAL A 124 7.67 0.82 -12.43
C VAL A 124 9.11 0.77 -12.92
N GLU A 125 10.09 1.03 -12.06
CA GLU A 125 11.51 0.93 -12.40
C GLU A 125 11.89 -0.50 -12.83
N CYS A 126 11.53 -1.50 -12.02
CA CYS A 126 11.70 -2.92 -12.33
C CYS A 126 11.07 -3.30 -13.68
N TRP A 127 9.83 -2.85 -13.92
CA TRP A 127 9.12 -3.08 -15.16
C TRP A 127 9.81 -2.43 -16.37
N ILE A 128 10.29 -1.18 -16.24
CA ILE A 128 11.05 -0.50 -17.31
C ILE A 128 12.31 -1.31 -17.65
N HIS A 129 13.03 -1.81 -16.65
CA HIS A 129 14.22 -2.63 -16.85
C HIS A 129 13.89 -3.93 -17.60
N GLU A 130 12.84 -4.64 -17.20
CA GLU A 130 12.41 -5.86 -17.88
C GLU A 130 11.90 -5.59 -19.30
N MET A 131 11.17 -4.50 -19.51
CA MET A 131 10.64 -4.11 -20.82
C MET A 131 11.76 -3.77 -21.80
N ARG A 132 12.90 -3.25 -21.32
CA ARG A 132 14.06 -3.00 -22.17
C ARG A 132 14.62 -4.29 -22.78
N THR A 133 14.54 -5.43 -22.09
CA THR A 133 15.08 -6.72 -22.58
C THR A 133 14.42 -7.19 -23.88
N PRO A 134 13.09 -7.41 -23.97
CA PRO A 134 12.45 -7.82 -25.21
C PRO A 134 12.60 -6.77 -26.31
N LEU A 135 12.56 -5.47 -25.97
CA LEU A 135 12.80 -4.41 -26.96
C LEU A 135 14.21 -4.46 -27.55
N THR A 136 15.22 -4.69 -26.72
CA THR A 136 16.62 -4.85 -27.19
C THR A 136 16.75 -6.11 -28.04
N ALA A 137 16.12 -7.21 -27.63
CA ALA A 137 16.09 -8.45 -28.41
C ALA A 137 15.43 -8.24 -29.78
N CYS A 138 14.29 -7.55 -29.84
CA CYS A 138 13.64 -7.15 -31.09
C CYS A 138 14.57 -6.35 -32.00
N SER A 139 15.27 -5.34 -31.46
CA SER A 139 16.24 -4.55 -32.25
C SER A 139 17.36 -5.42 -32.81
N LEU A 140 17.94 -6.32 -32.00
CA LEU A 140 18.99 -7.23 -32.45
C LEU A 140 18.50 -8.23 -33.52
N ILE A 141 17.28 -8.75 -33.37
CA ILE A 141 16.65 -9.64 -34.35
C ILE A 141 16.46 -8.90 -35.69
N LEU A 142 15.96 -7.66 -35.64
CA LEU A 142 15.75 -6.82 -36.83
C LEU A 142 17.07 -6.41 -37.51
N ASP A 143 18.12 -6.10 -36.76
CA ASP A 143 19.42 -5.76 -37.33
C ASP A 143 20.08 -6.97 -38.00
N ARG A 144 19.93 -8.17 -37.43
CA ARG A 144 20.32 -9.42 -38.09
C ARG A 144 19.52 -9.68 -39.36
N ALA A 145 18.21 -9.39 -39.34
CA ALA A 145 17.34 -9.56 -40.49
C ALA A 145 17.73 -8.64 -41.67
N LYS A 146 18.17 -7.40 -41.41
CA LYS A 146 18.66 -6.48 -42.46
C LYS A 146 19.83 -7.08 -43.26
N GLY A 147 20.73 -7.81 -42.60
CA GLY A 147 21.83 -8.52 -43.27
C GLY A 147 21.39 -9.75 -44.07
N VAL A 148 20.21 -10.31 -43.79
CA VAL A 148 19.65 -11.47 -44.51
C VAL A 148 18.90 -11.03 -45.77
N VAL A 149 18.27 -9.85 -45.77
CA VAL A 149 17.47 -9.34 -46.91
C VAL A 149 18.33 -9.00 -48.15
N GLU A 150 19.64 -8.82 -48.01
CA GLU A 150 20.56 -8.65 -49.15
C GLU A 150 20.83 -9.96 -49.93
N CYS A 151 20.56 -11.12 -49.32
CA CYS A 151 20.69 -12.44 -49.94
C CYS A 151 19.29 -13.04 -50.09
N LYS A 152 18.77 -13.05 -51.31
CA LYS A 152 17.37 -13.36 -51.68
C LYS A 152 16.90 -14.80 -51.43
N GLU A 153 17.57 -15.60 -50.61
CA GLU A 153 17.58 -17.06 -50.78
C GLU A 153 16.92 -17.94 -49.71
N ASP A 154 16.47 -17.46 -48.54
CA ASP A 154 15.89 -18.38 -47.55
C ASP A 154 14.59 -17.87 -46.91
N LEU A 155 13.43 -18.29 -47.44
CA LEU A 155 12.10 -18.10 -46.83
C LEU A 155 12.06 -18.63 -45.39
N ASP A 156 12.73 -19.76 -45.13
CA ASP A 156 12.81 -20.39 -43.81
C ASP A 156 13.49 -19.48 -42.77
N LYS A 157 14.52 -18.72 -43.16
CA LYS A 157 15.19 -17.76 -42.27
C LYS A 157 14.32 -16.55 -41.96
N ALA A 158 13.50 -16.11 -42.92
CA ALA A 158 12.55 -15.02 -42.71
C ALA A 158 11.43 -15.42 -41.74
N GLU A 159 10.96 -16.66 -41.84
CA GLU A 159 9.96 -17.22 -40.93
C GLU A 159 10.51 -17.38 -39.50
N GLU A 160 11.74 -17.89 -39.35
CA GLU A 160 12.43 -17.99 -38.05
C GLU A 160 12.60 -16.61 -37.37
N VAL A 161 13.02 -15.59 -38.13
CA VAL A 161 13.13 -14.20 -37.65
C VAL A 161 11.77 -13.67 -37.19
N SER A 162 10.72 -13.90 -37.98
CA SER A 162 9.36 -13.48 -37.64
C SER A 162 8.87 -14.14 -36.35
N GLN A 163 9.12 -15.43 -36.18
CA GLN A 163 8.73 -16.19 -34.99
C GLN A 163 9.43 -15.67 -33.73
N LYS A 164 10.76 -15.42 -33.79
CA LYS A 164 11.50 -14.84 -32.66
C LYS A 164 11.00 -13.45 -32.29
N LEU A 165 10.66 -12.62 -33.29
CA LEU A 165 10.11 -11.29 -33.05
C LEU A 165 8.74 -11.36 -32.36
N LYS A 166 7.86 -12.28 -32.80
CA LYS A 166 6.56 -12.50 -32.16
C LYS A 166 6.68 -12.93 -30.70
N GLN A 167 7.65 -13.81 -30.39
CA GLN A 167 7.91 -14.24 -29.01
C GLN A 167 8.29 -13.07 -28.10
N GLU A 168 9.22 -12.21 -28.55
CA GLU A 168 9.63 -11.03 -27.77
C GLU A 168 8.51 -9.99 -27.66
N LEU A 169 7.69 -9.82 -28.71
CA LEU A 169 6.50 -8.96 -28.64
C LEU A 169 5.48 -9.49 -27.63
N LYS A 170 5.21 -10.81 -27.63
CA LYS A 170 4.32 -11.44 -26.65
C LYS A 170 4.83 -11.28 -25.22
N ARG A 171 6.16 -11.36 -25.03
CA ARG A 171 6.79 -11.08 -23.73
C ARG A 171 6.55 -9.63 -23.29
N ALA A 172 6.70 -8.66 -24.20
CA ALA A 172 6.42 -7.25 -23.93
C ALA A 172 4.93 -7.00 -23.63
N GLU A 173 4.01 -7.69 -24.31
CA GLU A 173 2.58 -7.65 -24.02
C GLU A 173 2.26 -8.16 -22.61
N ASN A 174 2.82 -9.31 -22.22
CA ASN A 174 2.64 -9.88 -20.88
C ASN A 174 3.17 -8.93 -19.77
N LEU A 175 4.32 -8.28 -20.00
CA LEU A 175 4.85 -7.24 -19.10
C LEU A 175 3.90 -6.03 -19.01
N THR A 176 3.33 -5.60 -20.14
CA THR A 176 2.39 -4.49 -20.21
C THR A 176 1.06 -4.82 -19.51
N GLU A 177 0.54 -6.03 -19.67
CA GLU A 177 -0.65 -6.50 -18.96
C GLU A 177 -0.40 -6.52 -17.45
N SER A 178 0.80 -6.95 -17.02
CA SER A 178 1.18 -7.02 -15.61
C SER A 178 1.22 -5.65 -14.93
N ILE A 179 1.83 -4.63 -15.56
CA ILE A 179 1.87 -3.26 -15.01
C ILE A 179 0.49 -2.62 -14.94
N LEU A 180 -0.36 -2.87 -15.96
CA LEU A 180 -1.73 -2.37 -15.97
C LEU A 180 -2.57 -3.01 -14.85
N TYR A 181 -2.42 -4.32 -14.62
CA TYR A 181 -3.08 -4.99 -13.51
C TYR A 181 -2.59 -4.47 -12.16
N TYR A 182 -1.29 -4.29 -11.98
CA TYR A 182 -0.76 -3.73 -10.73
C TYR A 182 -1.27 -2.30 -10.46
N ALA A 183 -1.31 -1.45 -11.49
CA ALA A 183 -1.86 -0.10 -11.37
C ALA A 183 -3.37 -0.10 -11.04
N ARG A 184 -4.11 -1.07 -11.58
CA ARG A 184 -5.55 -1.28 -11.31
C ARG A 184 -5.81 -1.71 -9.87
N ILE A 185 -5.04 -2.67 -9.36
CA ILE A 185 -5.12 -3.15 -7.98
C ILE A 185 -5.04 -1.96 -7.02
N ARG A 186 -4.11 -1.02 -7.22
CA ARG A 186 -3.94 0.10 -6.29
C ARG A 186 -5.05 1.17 -6.33
N ARG A 187 -5.95 1.18 -7.33
CA ARG A 187 -7.07 2.13 -7.33
C ARG A 187 -8.18 1.67 -6.39
N ALA A 188 -8.46 2.47 -5.37
CA ALA A 188 -9.67 2.34 -4.57
C ALA A 188 -10.90 2.45 -5.49
N GLY A 189 -11.82 1.46 -5.41
CA GLY A 189 -13.05 1.46 -6.21
C GLY A 189 -12.97 0.76 -7.57
N ASN A 190 -11.96 -0.09 -7.81
CA ASN A 190 -12.10 -1.07 -8.90
C ASN A 190 -13.29 -1.98 -8.58
N GLU A 191 -14.36 -1.88 -9.37
CA GLU A 191 -15.54 -2.72 -9.25
C GLU A 191 -15.18 -4.15 -9.63
N THR A 192 -14.82 -4.97 -8.63
CA THR A 192 -14.67 -6.42 -8.79
C THR A 192 -16.00 -6.97 -9.29
N GLN A 193 -16.04 -7.48 -10.52
CA GLN A 193 -17.28 -7.99 -11.11
C GLN A 193 -17.42 -9.48 -10.80
N ILE A 194 -17.90 -9.78 -9.60
CA ILE A 194 -18.20 -11.15 -9.21
C ILE A 194 -19.38 -11.67 -10.03
N ARG A 195 -19.16 -12.72 -10.81
CA ARG A 195 -20.17 -13.38 -11.63
C ARG A 195 -19.97 -14.90 -11.57
N GLN A 196 -21.03 -15.65 -11.86
CA GLN A 196 -20.92 -17.09 -12.04
C GLN A 196 -20.08 -17.37 -13.29
N VAL A 197 -19.02 -18.16 -13.14
CA VAL A 197 -18.10 -18.56 -14.20
C VAL A 197 -17.72 -20.03 -14.03
N ARG A 198 -17.38 -20.69 -15.14
CA ARG A 198 -16.88 -22.07 -15.14
C ARG A 198 -15.37 -22.12 -15.08
N ALA A 199 -14.83 -22.93 -14.19
CA ALA A 199 -13.39 -23.12 -14.05
C ALA A 199 -12.74 -23.54 -15.37
N ALA A 200 -13.35 -24.51 -16.08
CA ALA A 200 -12.82 -25.00 -17.35
C ALA A 200 -12.79 -23.92 -18.44
N GLU A 201 -13.71 -22.96 -18.44
CA GLU A 201 -13.70 -21.85 -19.39
C GLU A 201 -12.53 -20.89 -19.14
N LEU A 202 -12.29 -20.53 -17.87
CA LEU A 202 -11.17 -19.66 -17.48
C LEU A 202 -9.82 -20.31 -17.76
N ILE A 203 -9.68 -21.61 -17.45
CA ILE A 203 -8.45 -22.37 -17.71
C ILE A 203 -8.18 -22.42 -19.22
N ARG A 204 -9.21 -22.71 -20.02
CA ARG A 204 -9.09 -22.76 -21.49
C ARG A 204 -8.73 -21.40 -22.08
N GLU A 205 -9.34 -20.32 -21.59
CA GLU A 205 -9.01 -18.95 -21.99
C GLU A 205 -7.54 -18.61 -21.68
N ALA A 206 -7.08 -18.93 -20.46
CA ALA A 206 -5.70 -18.69 -20.05
C ALA A 206 -4.70 -19.48 -20.93
N LEU A 207 -4.96 -20.77 -21.16
CA LEU A 207 -4.14 -21.64 -22.00
C LEU A 207 -4.08 -21.13 -23.46
N TRP A 208 -5.22 -20.80 -24.06
CA TRP A 208 -5.24 -20.24 -25.42
C TRP A 208 -4.48 -18.92 -25.52
N SER A 209 -4.61 -18.05 -24.53
CA SER A 209 -3.92 -16.75 -24.53
C SER A 209 -2.39 -16.87 -24.44
N GLN A 210 -1.87 -17.98 -23.90
CA GLN A 210 -0.44 -18.26 -23.74
C GLN A 210 0.04 -19.43 -24.61
N MET A 211 -0.76 -19.89 -25.57
CA MET A 211 -0.45 -21.09 -26.38
C MET A 211 0.86 -20.96 -27.15
N GLU A 212 1.16 -19.79 -27.72
CA GLU A 212 2.43 -19.53 -28.41
C GLU A 212 3.63 -19.65 -27.46
N LEU A 213 3.50 -19.12 -26.23
CA LEU A 213 4.54 -19.18 -25.19
C LEU A 213 4.78 -20.62 -24.74
N LEU A 214 3.71 -21.37 -24.47
CA LEU A 214 3.79 -22.76 -24.00
C LEU A 214 4.36 -23.68 -25.10
N THR A 215 3.95 -23.48 -26.35
CA THR A 215 4.47 -24.23 -27.50
C THR A 215 5.96 -23.95 -27.73
N ALA A 216 6.37 -22.68 -27.65
CA ALA A 216 7.78 -22.30 -27.75
C ALA A 216 8.64 -22.88 -26.61
N ALA A 217 8.06 -23.05 -25.42
CA ALA A 217 8.70 -23.70 -24.29
C ALA A 217 8.63 -25.25 -24.36
N GLY A 218 7.96 -25.84 -25.35
CA GLY A 218 7.81 -27.29 -25.48
C GLY A 218 6.94 -27.93 -24.39
N ILE A 219 5.95 -27.19 -23.89
CA ILE A 219 5.11 -27.62 -22.77
C ILE A 219 3.82 -28.28 -23.26
N CYS A 220 3.47 -29.40 -22.63
CA CYS A 220 2.17 -30.05 -22.78
C CYS A 220 1.30 -29.80 -21.54
N ALA A 221 0.08 -29.31 -21.74
CA ALA A 221 -0.87 -29.07 -20.65
C ALA A 221 -2.01 -30.09 -20.69
N GLU A 222 -2.21 -30.80 -19.58
CA GLU A 222 -3.39 -31.64 -19.34
C GLU A 222 -4.35 -30.88 -18.44
N VAL A 223 -5.64 -30.89 -18.81
CA VAL A 223 -6.71 -30.22 -18.06
C VAL A 223 -7.73 -31.27 -17.66
N ASP A 224 -8.05 -31.34 -16.37
CA ASP A 224 -9.08 -32.23 -15.85
C ASP A 224 -10.02 -31.51 -14.88
N GLY A 225 -11.27 -31.94 -14.88
CA GLY A 225 -12.34 -31.41 -14.02
C GLY A 225 -12.91 -30.05 -14.43
N ASP A 226 -14.00 -29.68 -13.76
CA ASP A 226 -14.72 -28.42 -13.92
C ASP A 226 -15.60 -28.18 -12.68
N PHE A 227 -15.89 -26.92 -12.39
CA PHE A 227 -16.90 -26.53 -11.41
C PHE A 227 -17.35 -25.08 -11.66
N ASP A 228 -18.55 -24.75 -11.21
CA ASP A 228 -19.06 -23.38 -11.23
C ASP A 228 -18.57 -22.63 -9.98
N MET A 229 -18.15 -21.37 -10.13
CA MET A 229 -17.73 -20.51 -9.03
C MET A 229 -18.22 -19.08 -9.22
N TYR A 230 -18.32 -18.32 -8.14
CA TYR A 230 -18.62 -16.89 -8.17
C TYR A 230 -17.35 -16.09 -7.93
N THR A 231 -16.79 -15.51 -8.98
CA THR A 231 -15.54 -14.75 -8.88
C THR A 231 -15.43 -13.71 -10.00
N ASP A 232 -14.38 -12.89 -9.97
CA ASP A 232 -14.01 -12.06 -11.11
C ASP A 232 -13.16 -12.87 -12.09
N GLY A 233 -13.83 -13.41 -13.11
CA GLY A 233 -13.20 -14.23 -14.14
C GLY A 233 -12.02 -13.56 -14.84
N ARG A 234 -12.00 -12.23 -15.00
CA ARG A 234 -10.87 -11.52 -15.62
C ARG A 234 -9.63 -11.61 -14.74
N THR A 235 -9.82 -11.42 -13.44
CA THR A 235 -8.73 -11.43 -12.48
C THR A 235 -8.20 -12.85 -12.27
N VAL A 236 -9.06 -13.87 -12.20
CA VAL A 236 -8.65 -15.28 -12.15
C VAL A 236 -7.93 -15.71 -13.43
N CYS A 237 -8.44 -15.32 -14.61
CA CYS A 237 -7.76 -15.56 -15.90
C CYS A 237 -6.36 -14.94 -15.90
N PHE A 238 -6.20 -13.71 -15.39
CA PHE A 238 -4.89 -13.09 -15.24
C PHE A 238 -3.97 -13.87 -14.28
N ILE A 239 -4.47 -14.34 -13.13
CA ILE A 239 -3.69 -15.20 -12.21
C ILE A 239 -3.19 -16.44 -12.94
N LEU A 240 -4.08 -17.16 -13.64
CA LEU A 240 -3.72 -18.37 -14.39
C LEU A 240 -2.66 -18.08 -15.46
N LYS A 241 -2.78 -16.97 -16.20
CA LYS A 241 -1.74 -16.54 -17.17
C LYS A 241 -0.38 -16.35 -16.49
N GLN A 242 -0.32 -15.72 -15.31
CA GLN A 242 0.93 -15.53 -14.58
C GLN A 242 1.55 -16.86 -14.14
N LEU A 243 0.73 -17.83 -13.71
CA LEU A 243 1.20 -19.17 -13.39
C LEU A 243 1.77 -19.88 -14.63
N LEU A 244 1.07 -19.82 -15.76
CA LEU A 244 1.55 -20.39 -17.03
C LEU A 244 2.85 -19.74 -17.53
N ILE A 245 3.02 -18.43 -17.36
CA ILE A 245 4.27 -17.72 -17.68
C ILE A 245 5.42 -18.23 -16.79
N ASN A 246 5.15 -18.47 -15.50
CA ASN A 246 6.15 -19.07 -14.60
C ASN A 246 6.51 -20.49 -15.04
N CYS A 247 5.54 -21.32 -15.40
CA CYS A 247 5.81 -22.67 -15.90
C CYS A 247 6.67 -22.62 -17.19
N ALA A 248 6.31 -21.77 -18.16
CA ALA A 248 7.10 -21.58 -19.39
C ALA A 248 8.55 -21.16 -19.12
N LYS A 249 8.79 -20.42 -18.04
CA LYS A 249 10.12 -19.93 -17.66
C LYS A 249 10.95 -20.93 -16.88
N TYR A 250 10.35 -21.64 -15.93
CA TYR A 250 11.05 -22.50 -14.97
C TYR A 250 10.95 -24.00 -15.31
N CYS A 251 10.14 -24.35 -16.32
CA CYS A 251 9.81 -25.71 -16.70
C CYS A 251 9.83 -25.90 -18.25
N PRO A 252 10.92 -25.53 -18.96
CA PRO A 252 10.99 -25.75 -20.40
C PRO A 252 11.00 -27.26 -20.71
N GLY A 253 10.13 -27.70 -21.65
CA GLY A 253 10.02 -29.08 -22.12
C GLY A 253 9.19 -30.00 -21.23
N CYS A 254 8.42 -29.44 -20.30
CA CYS A 254 7.79 -30.18 -19.22
C CYS A 254 6.27 -30.35 -19.41
N GLN A 255 5.65 -31.07 -18.47
CA GLN A 255 4.21 -31.29 -18.44
C GLN A 255 3.57 -30.48 -17.32
N ILE A 256 2.46 -29.81 -17.64
CA ILE A 256 1.62 -29.10 -16.68
C ILE A 256 0.31 -29.87 -16.53
N CYS A 257 -0.11 -30.12 -15.31
CA CYS A 257 -1.43 -30.66 -14.98
C CYS A 257 -2.26 -29.56 -14.32
N ILE A 258 -3.43 -29.27 -14.88
CA ILE A 258 -4.38 -28.29 -14.34
C ILE A 258 -5.67 -29.02 -13.96
N CYS A 259 -5.93 -29.12 -12.65
CA CYS A 259 -7.12 -29.80 -12.12
C CYS A 259 -8.10 -28.79 -11.52
N ALA A 260 -9.38 -28.88 -11.87
CA ALA A 260 -10.45 -28.08 -11.29
C ALA A 260 -11.49 -28.98 -10.60
N GLY A 261 -11.65 -28.85 -9.29
CA GLY A 261 -12.64 -29.64 -8.54
C GLY A 261 -12.67 -29.28 -7.06
N ASN A 262 -13.78 -29.57 -6.39
CA ASN A 262 -13.99 -29.26 -4.96
C ASN A 262 -13.64 -27.80 -4.61
N GLY A 263 -14.13 -26.85 -5.42
CA GLY A 263 -13.88 -25.43 -5.18
C GLY A 263 -12.42 -24.98 -5.38
N LYS A 264 -11.55 -25.81 -5.97
CA LYS A 264 -10.12 -25.52 -6.12
C LYS A 264 -9.66 -25.62 -7.57
N ILE A 265 -8.75 -24.74 -7.95
CA ILE A 265 -7.95 -24.88 -9.18
C ILE A 265 -6.51 -25.16 -8.77
N THR A 266 -5.97 -26.29 -9.20
CA THR A 266 -4.58 -26.69 -8.98
C THR A 266 -3.81 -26.59 -10.29
N VAL A 267 -2.68 -25.88 -10.30
CA VAL A 267 -1.71 -25.85 -11.40
C VAL A 267 -0.43 -26.51 -10.91
N GLU A 268 -0.05 -27.63 -11.50
CA GLU A 268 1.15 -28.38 -11.14
C GLU A 268 2.06 -28.54 -12.35
N ASP A 269 3.33 -28.19 -12.20
CA ASP A 269 4.39 -28.45 -13.18
C ASP A 269 5.41 -29.43 -12.62
N ASN A 270 6.06 -30.20 -13.50
CA ASN A 270 7.16 -31.12 -13.15
C ASN A 270 8.55 -30.50 -13.42
N GLY A 271 8.71 -29.22 -13.07
CA GLY A 271 9.90 -28.44 -13.39
C GLY A 271 11.03 -28.54 -12.37
N ILE A 272 11.88 -27.51 -12.36
CA ILE A 272 13.04 -27.43 -11.46
C ILE A 272 12.66 -27.29 -9.97
N GLY A 273 11.38 -27.08 -9.66
CA GLY A 273 10.88 -26.87 -8.30
C GLY A 273 11.44 -25.63 -7.60
N ILE A 274 11.05 -25.45 -6.34
CA ILE A 274 11.42 -24.35 -5.46
C ILE A 274 12.02 -24.96 -4.19
N PRO A 275 13.24 -24.54 -3.78
CA PRO A 275 13.82 -25.00 -2.52
C PRO A 275 12.91 -24.68 -1.33
N SER A 276 12.81 -25.60 -0.37
CA SER A 276 11.88 -25.49 0.77
C SER A 276 12.09 -24.22 1.62
N HIS A 277 13.33 -23.74 1.71
CA HIS A 277 13.69 -22.51 2.42
C HIS A 277 13.29 -21.22 1.68
N GLU A 278 13.00 -21.30 0.37
CA GLU A 278 12.56 -20.18 -0.46
C GLU A 278 11.03 -20.07 -0.54
N LEU A 279 10.28 -21.16 -0.30
CA LEU A 279 8.82 -21.22 -0.43
C LEU A 279 8.07 -20.10 0.30
N ARG A 280 8.50 -19.71 1.51
CA ARG A 280 7.85 -18.61 2.25
C ARG A 280 8.10 -17.23 1.63
N ARG A 281 9.07 -17.14 0.73
CA ARG A 281 9.59 -15.89 0.16
C ARG A 281 9.22 -15.71 -1.31
N VAL A 282 8.81 -16.76 -2.04
CA VAL A 282 8.51 -16.66 -3.48
C VAL A 282 7.35 -15.72 -3.82
N THR A 283 6.46 -15.44 -2.87
CA THR A 283 5.39 -14.44 -3.01
C THR A 283 5.78 -13.07 -2.43
N GLN A 284 7.00 -12.90 -1.93
CA GLN A 284 7.48 -11.60 -1.47
C GLN A 284 7.83 -10.73 -2.67
N ARG A 285 7.54 -9.45 -2.53
CA ARG A 285 7.83 -8.45 -3.55
C ARG A 285 9.32 -8.48 -3.93
N GLY A 286 9.60 -8.43 -5.24
CA GLY A 286 10.97 -8.37 -5.74
C GLY A 286 11.76 -9.67 -5.61
N TYR A 287 11.18 -10.74 -5.06
CA TYR A 287 11.92 -11.95 -4.76
C TYR A 287 12.00 -12.89 -5.96
N THR A 288 13.22 -13.16 -6.41
CA THR A 288 13.50 -13.96 -7.60
C THR A 288 14.04 -15.36 -7.28
N GLY A 289 14.41 -15.62 -6.02
CA GLY A 289 15.01 -16.88 -5.61
C GLY A 289 16.35 -17.18 -6.27
N SER A 290 16.90 -18.36 -5.97
CA SER A 290 18.10 -18.89 -6.64
C SER A 290 17.84 -19.18 -8.14
N ASN A 291 16.68 -19.75 -8.45
CA ASN A 291 16.26 -20.08 -9.81
C ASN A 291 16.12 -18.84 -10.72
N GLY A 292 15.46 -17.78 -10.25
CA GLY A 292 15.28 -16.56 -11.04
C GLY A 292 16.56 -15.76 -11.24
N LYS A 293 17.54 -15.87 -10.33
CA LYS A 293 18.90 -15.32 -10.52
C LYS A 293 19.69 -16.11 -11.56
N ARG A 294 19.56 -17.45 -11.57
CA ARG A 294 20.25 -18.34 -12.52
C ARG A 294 19.74 -18.15 -13.96
N LEU A 295 18.43 -18.04 -14.13
CA LEU A 295 17.78 -17.90 -15.45
C LEU A 295 17.76 -16.44 -15.95
N GLY A 296 17.84 -15.46 -15.04
CA GLY A 296 17.78 -14.04 -15.37
C GLY A 296 16.39 -13.55 -15.80
N GLY A 297 16.25 -12.22 -15.95
CA GLY A 297 15.00 -11.59 -16.44
C GLY A 297 13.78 -11.87 -15.57
N SER A 298 13.98 -11.89 -14.25
CA SER A 298 12.96 -12.09 -13.22
C SER A 298 12.90 -10.86 -12.32
N THR A 299 11.73 -10.24 -12.16
CA THR A 299 11.50 -9.20 -11.15
C THR A 299 10.96 -9.75 -9.84
N GLY A 300 10.50 -11.00 -9.81
CA GLY A 300 9.86 -11.56 -8.63
C GLY A 300 8.46 -10.99 -8.37
N MET A 301 7.88 -10.30 -9.36
CA MET A 301 6.60 -9.61 -9.19
C MET A 301 5.40 -10.48 -9.58
N GLY A 302 5.57 -11.49 -10.44
CA GLY A 302 4.45 -12.34 -10.90
C GLY A 302 3.69 -12.99 -9.74
N LEU A 303 4.38 -13.77 -8.91
CA LEU A 303 3.75 -14.44 -7.75
C LEU A 303 3.33 -13.46 -6.64
N TYR A 304 4.00 -12.32 -6.51
CA TYR A 304 3.57 -11.26 -5.60
C TYR A 304 2.21 -10.68 -6.03
N ILE A 305 2.05 -10.36 -7.32
CA ILE A 305 0.77 -9.85 -7.85
C ILE A 305 -0.32 -10.92 -7.70
N VAL A 306 -0.01 -12.20 -7.97
CA VAL A 306 -0.95 -13.30 -7.73
C VAL A 306 -1.40 -13.32 -6.27
N LYS A 307 -0.47 -13.23 -5.30
CA LYS A 307 -0.81 -13.18 -3.87
C LYS A 307 -1.69 -11.99 -3.51
N GLU A 308 -1.37 -10.80 -4.01
CA GLU A 308 -2.14 -9.58 -3.75
C GLU A 308 -3.57 -9.68 -4.32
N LEU A 309 -3.70 -10.25 -5.52
CA LEU A 309 -5.00 -10.49 -6.16
C LEU A 309 -5.83 -11.53 -5.39
N CYS A 310 -5.21 -12.64 -5.00
CA CYS A 310 -5.85 -13.66 -4.18
C CYS A 310 -6.34 -13.07 -2.85
N SER A 311 -5.51 -12.30 -2.15
CA SER A 311 -5.90 -11.68 -0.87
C SER A 311 -7.05 -10.69 -1.00
N ARG A 312 -7.17 -10.01 -2.15
CA ARG A 312 -8.26 -9.03 -2.40
C ARG A 312 -9.57 -9.67 -2.81
N MET A 313 -9.52 -10.84 -3.42
CA MET A 313 -10.69 -11.61 -3.84
C MET A 313 -11.10 -12.67 -2.81
N ASP A 314 -10.40 -12.74 -1.68
CA ASP A 314 -10.61 -13.78 -0.67
C ASP A 314 -10.44 -15.21 -1.24
N ILE A 315 -9.44 -15.37 -2.12
CA ILE A 315 -9.05 -16.66 -2.69
C ILE A 315 -7.85 -17.18 -1.91
N GLY A 316 -7.95 -18.39 -1.37
CA GLY A 316 -6.82 -19.05 -0.72
C GLY A 316 -5.71 -19.37 -1.73
N LEU A 317 -4.46 -19.03 -1.40
CA LEU A 317 -3.28 -19.34 -2.22
C LEU A 317 -2.33 -20.24 -1.45
N GLU A 318 -2.14 -21.47 -1.94
CA GLU A 318 -1.17 -22.42 -1.40
C GLU A 318 -0.12 -22.77 -2.46
N ILE A 319 1.15 -22.86 -2.04
CA ILE A 319 2.26 -23.24 -2.90
C ILE A 319 3.01 -24.38 -2.23
N ALA A 320 3.07 -25.52 -2.91
CA ALA A 320 3.86 -26.68 -2.53
C ALA A 320 4.88 -26.97 -3.63
N SER A 321 6.09 -27.36 -3.26
CA SER A 321 7.13 -27.65 -4.25
C SER A 321 8.22 -28.52 -3.66
N GLU A 322 8.84 -29.32 -4.51
CA GLU A 322 10.04 -30.09 -4.22
C GLU A 322 11.12 -29.74 -5.25
N GLU A 323 12.29 -29.33 -4.76
CA GLU A 323 13.42 -28.93 -5.59
C GLU A 323 13.85 -30.08 -6.51
N GLY A 324 13.89 -29.78 -7.82
CA GLY A 324 14.20 -30.75 -8.87
C GLY A 324 13.04 -31.68 -9.26
N SER A 325 11.83 -31.49 -8.73
CA SER A 325 10.69 -32.37 -9.02
C SER A 325 9.44 -31.64 -9.50
N TYR A 326 8.82 -30.78 -8.70
CA TYR A 326 7.55 -30.16 -9.06
C TYR A 326 7.30 -28.83 -8.36
N THR A 327 6.43 -28.02 -8.94
CA THR A 327 5.78 -26.88 -8.27
C THR A 327 4.27 -27.00 -8.44
N ARG A 328 3.53 -26.94 -7.33
CA ARG A 328 2.07 -26.98 -7.27
C ARG A 328 1.55 -25.70 -6.65
N VAL A 329 0.67 -25.01 -7.37
CA VAL A 329 -0.06 -23.84 -6.88
C VAL A 329 -1.54 -24.18 -6.82
N VAL A 330 -2.15 -23.98 -5.66
CA VAL A 330 -3.58 -24.23 -5.43
C VAL A 330 -4.28 -22.90 -5.14
N LEU A 331 -5.34 -22.65 -5.90
CA LEU A 331 -6.28 -21.54 -5.69
C LEU A 331 -7.56 -22.10 -5.08
N ASN A 332 -7.89 -21.67 -3.87
CA ASN A 332 -9.09 -22.09 -3.15
C ASN A 332 -10.18 -21.02 -3.23
N PHE A 333 -11.35 -21.38 -3.75
CA PHE A 333 -12.50 -20.50 -3.94
C PHE A 333 -13.63 -20.78 -2.94
N GLU A 334 -13.50 -21.82 -2.12
CA GLU A 334 -14.37 -22.01 -0.96
C GLU A 334 -13.95 -20.99 0.10
N GLY A 335 -14.85 -20.06 0.44
CA GLY A 335 -14.65 -19.18 1.57
C GLY A 335 -14.39 -20.00 2.82
N GLU A 336 -13.67 -19.45 3.80
CA GLU A 336 -13.61 -20.02 5.13
C GLU A 336 -15.04 -20.10 5.70
N GLU A 337 -15.78 -21.18 5.43
CA GLU A 337 -16.95 -21.56 6.19
C GLU A 337 -16.47 -21.81 7.62
N GLU A 338 -16.75 -20.85 8.49
CA GLU A 338 -16.83 -20.95 9.95
C GLU A 338 -16.11 -22.16 10.56
N SER A 339 -14.79 -22.06 10.69
CA SER A 339 -14.03 -22.87 11.65
C SER A 339 -14.31 -22.35 13.06
N GLY A 340 -15.56 -22.48 13.49
CA GLY A 340 -16.09 -21.96 14.75
C GLY A 340 -17.33 -22.73 15.18
N ALA A 341 -17.18 -24.05 15.35
CA ALA A 341 -18.12 -24.88 16.10
C ALA A 341 -17.68 -25.03 17.55
#